data_AF-A0A7R9FSF0-F1
#
_entry.id   AF-A0A7R9FSF0-F1
#
_cell.length_a   1.000
_cell.length_b   1.000
_cell.length_c   1.000
_cell.angle_alpha   90.00
_cell.angle_beta   90.00
_cell.angle_gamma   90.00
#
_symmetry.space_group_name_H-M   'P 1'
#
loop_
_entity.id
_entity.type
_entity.pdbx_description
1 polymer ?
#
loop_
_entity_poly.entity_id
_entity_poly.type
_entity_poly.pdbx_seq_one_letter_code
_entity_poly.pdbx_strand_id
1 'polypeptide(L)'
;MNVYLVRSDSCGDVDLTTAPSKSVHDLVDHYPYSWNCVERIFREATINSSCKCYPADTLSSEELQNIDLPVCRPETYMWCMRQEVASDTYADLIYERAEKECKPLCTESSYEALVTYDHLNPAYAESVIKHLKRNLTQIGDVAMFGVHYNMLSERVISYSAYAIIDLISSTGGILSLIFGGSFMTVIEFITFNVWLYRRLVL
;
A
#
# COMPACT_ATOMS: atom_id res chain seq x y z
N MET A 1 10.06 -3.65 16.20
CA MET A 1 8.95 -3.61 15.23
C MET A 1 7.76 -2.93 15.88
N ASN A 2 7.42 -1.74 15.38
CA ASN A 2 6.16 -1.05 15.68
C ASN A 2 5.20 -1.31 14.51
N VAL A 3 3.93 -1.56 14.81
CA VAL A 3 2.91 -1.83 13.78
C VAL A 3 2.08 -0.58 13.59
N TYR A 4 2.10 -0.04 12.37
CA TYR A 4 1.23 1.04 11.96
C TYR A 4 0.15 0.47 11.05
N LEU A 5 -1.10 0.59 11.48
CA LEU A 5 -2.25 0.31 10.63
C LEU A 5 -2.78 1.64 10.15
N VAL A 6 -2.55 1.93 8.87
CA VAL A 6 -3.09 3.13 8.23
C VAL A 6 -4.39 2.72 7.57
N ARG A 7 -5.49 3.31 8.03
CA ARG A 7 -6.83 3.13 7.47
C ARG A 7 -7.28 4.47 6.91
N SER A 8 -7.28 4.58 5.58
CA SER A 8 -7.86 5.74 4.91
C SER A 8 -9.31 5.43 4.54
N ASP A 9 -10.25 6.21 5.06
CA ASP A 9 -11.67 6.04 4.73
C ASP A 9 -12.04 6.73 3.40
N SER A 10 -11.13 7.52 2.83
CA SER A 10 -11.22 8.10 1.49
C SER A 10 -10.00 7.73 0.64
N CYS A 11 -10.14 6.70 -0.19
CA CYS A 11 -9.20 6.36 -1.27
C CYS A 11 -9.37 7.32 -2.46
N GLY A 12 -9.23 8.62 -2.21
CA GLY A 12 -9.30 9.68 -3.21
C GLY A 12 -7.93 10.31 -3.43
N ASP A 13 -7.72 10.77 -4.67
CA ASP A 13 -6.52 11.38 -5.24
C ASP A 13 -5.65 12.11 -4.20
N VAL A 14 -4.63 11.41 -3.69
CA VAL A 14 -3.58 12.02 -2.89
C VAL A 14 -2.66 12.74 -3.88
N ASP A 15 -2.62 14.06 -3.80
CA ASP A 15 -1.79 14.90 -4.67
C ASP A 15 -0.30 14.65 -4.35
N LEU A 16 0.35 13.80 -5.15
CA LEU A 16 1.72 13.31 -4.98
C LEU A 16 2.79 14.26 -5.53
N THR A 17 2.42 15.51 -5.87
CA THR A 17 3.24 16.49 -6.60
C THR A 17 4.53 16.97 -5.90
N THR A 18 4.94 16.37 -4.78
CA THR A 18 6.13 16.79 -4.01
C THR A 18 7.17 15.69 -3.74
N ALA A 19 7.08 14.51 -4.37
CA ALA A 19 8.09 13.46 -4.17
C ALA A 19 9.38 13.68 -5.01
N PRO A 20 10.59 13.61 -4.40
CA PRO A 20 11.87 13.71 -5.11
C PRO A 20 12.17 12.44 -5.94
N SER A 21 12.86 12.61 -7.08
CA SER A 21 13.26 11.53 -8.00
C SER A 21 14.10 10.47 -7.28
N LYS A 22 13.68 9.20 -7.32
CA LYS A 22 14.33 8.11 -6.59
C LYS A 22 14.25 6.77 -7.32
N SER A 23 15.12 5.85 -6.91
CA SER A 23 15.37 4.56 -7.56
C SER A 23 14.18 3.58 -7.45
N VAL A 24 14.15 2.53 -8.28
CA VAL A 24 13.12 1.47 -8.24
C VAL A 24 13.00 0.81 -6.86
N HIS A 25 14.06 0.81 -6.05
CA HIS A 25 13.98 0.30 -4.67
C HIS A 25 13.24 1.25 -3.73
N ASP A 26 13.37 2.57 -3.92
CA ASP A 26 12.62 3.56 -3.14
C ASP A 26 11.11 3.54 -3.45
N LEU A 27 10.73 2.99 -4.61
CA LEU A 27 9.36 2.83 -5.07
C LEU A 27 8.53 1.94 -4.13
N VAL A 28 9.16 0.92 -3.55
CA VAL A 28 8.49 -0.06 -2.68
C VAL A 28 8.31 0.47 -1.25
N ASP A 29 9.30 1.24 -0.78
CA ASP A 29 9.32 1.71 0.59
C ASP A 29 8.55 3.03 0.80
N HIS A 30 8.26 3.79 -0.27
CA HIS A 30 7.66 5.13 -0.14
C HIS A 30 6.24 5.26 -0.69
N TYR A 31 5.73 4.31 -1.49
CA TYR A 31 4.43 4.50 -2.15
C TYR A 31 3.35 3.54 -1.65
N PRO A 32 2.15 4.04 -1.34
CA PRO A 32 1.04 3.24 -0.79
C PRO A 32 0.33 2.40 -1.86
N TYR A 33 1.00 1.98 -2.93
CA TYR A 33 0.40 1.20 -4.00
C TYR A 33 0.35 -0.28 -3.63
N SER A 34 -0.67 -0.98 -4.11
CA SER A 34 -0.70 -2.44 -4.01
C SER A 34 0.49 -3.03 -4.77
N TRP A 35 1.36 -3.77 -4.07
CA TRP A 35 2.48 -4.50 -4.70
C TRP A 35 2.02 -5.36 -5.87
N ASN A 36 0.85 -5.99 -5.76
CA ASN A 36 0.26 -6.79 -6.83
C ASN A 36 -0.03 -5.99 -8.10
N CYS A 37 -0.41 -4.71 -7.97
CA CYS A 37 -0.64 -3.83 -9.11
C CYS A 37 0.68 -3.46 -9.81
N VAL A 38 1.69 -3.09 -9.03
CA VAL A 38 3.03 -2.76 -9.55
C VAL A 38 3.66 -3.99 -10.20
N GLU A 39 3.56 -5.16 -9.56
CA GLU A 39 4.05 -6.43 -10.10
C GLU A 39 3.35 -6.79 -11.42
N ARG A 40 2.04 -6.55 -11.55
CA ARG A 40 1.32 -6.74 -12.81
C ARG A 40 1.85 -5.83 -13.91
N ILE A 41 2.03 -4.53 -13.62
CA ILE A 41 2.59 -3.58 -14.61
C ILE A 41 3.99 -4.01 -15.02
N PHE A 42 4.81 -4.43 -14.05
CA PHE A 42 6.15 -4.93 -14.28
C PHE A 42 6.17 -6.18 -15.17
N ARG A 43 5.22 -7.10 -14.93
CA ARG A 43 5.03 -8.31 -15.73
C ARG A 43 4.62 -7.96 -17.16
N GLU A 44 3.64 -7.09 -17.35
CA GLU A 44 3.20 -6.62 -18.67
C GLU A 44 4.35 -5.93 -19.43
N ALA A 45 5.13 -5.13 -18.72
CA ALA A 45 6.29 -4.44 -19.26
C ALA A 45 7.32 -5.46 -19.77
N THR A 46 7.63 -6.50 -19.00
CA THR A 46 8.54 -7.59 -19.38
C THR A 46 8.03 -8.44 -20.55
N ILE A 47 6.71 -8.64 -20.64
CA ILE A 47 6.09 -9.39 -21.76
C ILE A 47 6.15 -8.56 -23.06
N ASN A 48 5.90 -7.26 -22.96
CA ASN A 48 5.86 -6.34 -24.09
C ASN A 48 7.26 -5.88 -24.53
N SER A 49 8.29 -6.10 -23.71
CA SER A 49 9.67 -5.78 -24.02
C SER A 49 10.28 -6.80 -25.02
N SER A 50 11.55 -6.63 -25.37
CA SER A 50 12.22 -7.56 -26.30
C SER A 50 12.38 -8.98 -25.74
N CYS A 51 12.12 -9.17 -24.44
CA CYS A 51 12.41 -10.39 -23.70
C CYS A 51 11.35 -11.48 -23.86
N LYS A 52 10.09 -11.10 -24.11
CA LYS A 52 8.98 -12.01 -24.47
C LYS A 52 8.92 -13.28 -23.61
N CYS A 53 9.07 -13.14 -22.31
CA CYS A 53 9.06 -14.27 -21.38
C CYS A 53 8.43 -13.87 -20.03
N TYR A 54 7.97 -14.85 -19.26
CA TYR A 54 7.39 -14.59 -17.94
C TYR A 54 8.43 -14.73 -16.82
N PRO A 55 8.45 -13.82 -15.83
CA PRO A 55 9.28 -13.99 -14.64
C PRO A 55 8.77 -15.18 -13.82
N ALA A 56 9.67 -16.08 -13.44
CA ALA A 56 9.33 -17.32 -12.74
C ALA A 56 8.59 -17.07 -11.40
N ASP A 57 8.94 -15.99 -10.70
CA ASP A 57 8.48 -15.71 -9.35
C ASP A 57 7.07 -15.11 -9.29
N THR A 58 6.50 -14.77 -10.45
CA THR A 58 5.25 -14.00 -10.53
C THR A 58 4.04 -14.89 -10.81
N LEU A 59 4.23 -16.07 -11.39
CA LEU A 59 3.12 -16.90 -11.86
C LEU A 59 2.56 -17.77 -10.74
N SER A 60 1.23 -17.76 -10.59
CA SER A 60 0.56 -18.77 -9.79
C SER A 60 0.63 -20.14 -10.48
N SER A 61 0.50 -21.22 -9.71
CA SER A 61 0.52 -22.59 -10.25
C SER A 61 -0.60 -22.84 -11.27
N GLU A 62 -1.71 -22.11 -11.18
CA GLU A 62 -2.84 -22.19 -12.12
C GLU A 62 -2.54 -21.44 -13.41
N GLU A 63 -1.90 -20.27 -13.32
CA GLU A 63 -1.50 -19.51 -14.51
C GLU A 63 -0.47 -20.29 -15.33
N LEU A 64 0.45 -21.02 -14.70
CA LEU A 64 1.52 -21.78 -15.36
C LEU A 64 1.02 -22.76 -16.44
N GLN A 65 -0.23 -23.23 -16.36
CA GLN A 65 -0.80 -24.20 -17.29
C GLN A 65 -1.37 -23.56 -18.57
N ASN A 66 -1.64 -22.25 -18.57
CA ASN A 66 -2.35 -21.55 -19.64
C ASN A 66 -1.49 -20.53 -20.40
N ILE A 67 -0.16 -20.67 -20.35
CA ILE A 67 0.75 -19.67 -20.88
C ILE A 67 1.34 -20.10 -22.22
N ASP A 68 1.20 -19.22 -23.21
CA ASP A 68 1.78 -19.39 -24.56
C ASP A 68 3.27 -19.01 -24.65
N LEU A 69 3.79 -18.24 -23.69
CA LEU A 69 5.19 -17.76 -23.65
C LEU A 69 6.04 -18.56 -22.64
N PRO A 70 7.33 -18.79 -22.92
CA PRO A 70 8.19 -19.50 -21.99
C PRO A 70 8.46 -18.69 -20.71
N VAL A 71 8.68 -19.40 -19.61
CA VAL A 71 9.26 -18.81 -18.39
C VAL A 71 10.70 -18.37 -18.69
N CYS A 72 11.07 -17.16 -18.27
CA CYS A 72 12.41 -16.62 -18.49
C CYS A 72 13.46 -17.51 -17.83
N ARG A 73 14.52 -17.86 -18.57
CA ARG A 73 15.72 -18.46 -17.96
C ARG A 73 16.42 -17.41 -17.10
N PRO A 74 17.04 -17.80 -15.97
CA PRO A 74 17.71 -16.84 -15.06
C PRO A 74 18.71 -15.91 -15.77
N GLU A 75 19.49 -16.47 -16.69
CA GLU A 75 20.50 -15.72 -17.47
C GLU A 75 19.86 -14.65 -18.37
N THR A 76 18.81 -15.03 -19.10
CA THR A 76 18.07 -14.12 -20.00
C THR A 76 17.30 -13.08 -19.21
N TYR A 77 16.69 -13.48 -18.09
CA TYR A 77 15.96 -12.59 -17.20
C TYR A 77 16.86 -11.49 -16.63
N MET A 78 18.02 -11.85 -16.08
CA MET A 78 18.95 -10.87 -15.53
C MET A 78 19.47 -9.89 -16.58
N TRP A 79 19.79 -10.39 -17.78
CA TRP A 79 20.25 -9.54 -18.88
C TRP A 79 19.14 -8.57 -19.34
N CYS A 80 17.94 -9.09 -19.56
CA CYS A 80 16.75 -8.32 -19.92
C CYS A 80 16.44 -7.22 -18.90
N MET A 81 16.38 -7.62 -17.64
CA MET A 81 16.08 -6.73 -16.53
C MET A 81 17.12 -5.62 -16.42
N ARG A 82 18.41 -5.95 -16.58
CA ARG A 82 19.48 -4.95 -16.53
C ARG A 82 19.47 -3.98 -17.70
N GLN A 83 19.19 -4.45 -18.92
CA GLN A 83 19.31 -3.63 -20.13
C GLN A 83 18.06 -2.81 -20.42
N GLU A 84 16.88 -3.43 -20.31
CA GLU A 84 15.64 -2.79 -20.72
C GLU A 84 14.86 -2.24 -19.54
N VAL A 85 14.77 -2.99 -18.44
CA VAL A 85 13.86 -2.64 -17.34
C VAL A 85 14.51 -1.75 -16.29
N ALA A 86 15.80 -1.95 -16.01
CA ALA A 86 16.60 -1.17 -15.08
C ALA A 86 17.30 0.02 -15.75
N SER A 87 17.02 0.27 -17.03
CA SER A 87 17.31 1.57 -17.62
C SER A 87 16.45 2.62 -16.91
N ASP A 88 17.06 3.71 -16.46
CA ASP A 88 16.37 4.81 -15.78
C ASP A 88 15.10 5.26 -16.53
N THR A 89 15.16 5.26 -17.87
CA THR A 89 14.03 5.63 -18.73
C THR A 89 12.83 4.69 -18.60
N TYR A 90 13.07 3.39 -18.42
CA TYR A 90 11.99 2.40 -18.33
C TYR A 90 11.41 2.32 -16.92
N ALA A 91 12.26 2.53 -15.90
CA ALA A 91 11.82 2.69 -14.53
C ALA A 91 10.85 3.89 -14.40
N ASP A 92 11.16 5.02 -15.02
CA ASP A 92 10.29 6.20 -15.03
C ASP A 92 8.94 5.93 -15.73
N LEU A 93 8.93 5.15 -16.82
CA LEU A 93 7.70 4.77 -17.51
C LEU A 93 6.82 3.84 -16.67
N ILE A 94 7.43 2.86 -16.00
CA ILE A 94 6.71 1.98 -15.06
C ILE A 94 6.13 2.82 -13.92
N TYR A 95 6.89 3.79 -13.42
CA TYR A 95 6.45 4.69 -12.36
C TYR A 95 5.25 5.54 -12.79
N GLU A 96 5.35 6.24 -13.92
CA GLU A 96 4.26 7.09 -14.43
C GLU A 96 2.99 6.27 -14.70
N ARG A 97 3.16 5.03 -15.18
CA ARG A 97 2.05 4.11 -15.39
C ARG A 97 1.45 3.61 -14.08
N ALA A 98 2.28 3.26 -13.10
CA ALA A 98 1.82 2.83 -11.78
C ALA A 98 1.08 3.96 -11.05
N GLU A 99 1.56 5.20 -11.13
CA GLU A 99 0.88 6.37 -10.56
C GLU A 99 -0.50 6.59 -11.17
N LYS A 100 -0.67 6.34 -12.48
CA LYS A 100 -1.94 6.49 -13.18
C LYS A 100 -2.91 5.32 -12.98
N GLU A 101 -2.39 4.09 -12.94
CA GLU A 101 -3.22 2.87 -12.94
C GLU A 101 -3.41 2.27 -11.55
N CYS A 102 -2.40 2.36 -10.68
CA CYS A 102 -2.45 1.78 -9.34
C CYS A 102 -3.04 2.80 -8.36
N LYS A 103 -4.21 2.46 -7.81
CA LYS A 103 -4.79 3.22 -6.71
C LYS A 103 -4.05 2.88 -5.40
N PRO A 104 -3.92 3.85 -4.49
CA PRO A 104 -3.41 3.59 -3.16
C PRO A 104 -4.31 2.57 -2.43
N LEU A 105 -3.72 1.75 -1.57
CA LEU A 105 -4.44 0.84 -0.70
C LEU A 105 -5.23 1.63 0.36
N CYS A 106 -6.50 1.28 0.58
CA CYS A 106 -7.31 1.91 1.63
C CYS A 106 -6.94 1.43 3.03
N THR A 107 -6.39 0.23 3.10
CA THR A 107 -5.93 -0.40 4.34
C THR A 107 -4.54 -0.92 4.10
N GLU A 108 -3.58 -0.33 4.80
CA GLU A 108 -2.19 -0.75 4.73
C GLU A 108 -1.65 -0.99 6.15
N SER A 109 -1.00 -2.13 6.31
CA SER A 109 -0.21 -2.43 7.50
C SER A 109 1.25 -2.25 7.16
N SER A 110 1.89 -1.23 7.71
CA SER A 110 3.32 -1.00 7.56
C SER A 110 4.05 -1.32 8.86
N TYR A 111 5.27 -1.82 8.71
CA TYR A 111 6.10 -2.24 9.83
C TYR A 111 7.41 -1.48 9.80
N GLU A 112 7.67 -0.73 10.87
CA GLU A 112 8.98 -0.11 11.03
C GLU A 112 9.95 -1.14 11.63
N ALA A 113 10.91 -1.56 10.80
CA ALA A 113 11.95 -2.49 11.18
C ALA A 113 13.13 -1.73 11.79
N LEU A 114 13.41 -2.01 13.07
CA LEU A 114 14.67 -1.62 13.70
C LEU A 114 15.63 -2.80 13.56
N VAL A 115 16.68 -2.64 12.74
CA VAL A 115 17.69 -3.67 12.54
C VAL A 115 18.83 -3.45 13.52
N THR A 116 19.02 -4.40 14.42
CA THR A 116 20.21 -4.49 15.26
C THR A 116 21.03 -5.69 14.82
N TYR A 117 22.35 -5.54 14.83
CA TYR A 117 23.30 -6.60 14.52
C TYR A 117 24.28 -6.73 15.67
N ASP A 118 24.68 -7.97 15.94
CA ASP A 118 25.73 -8.28 16.90
C ASP A 118 26.56 -9.45 16.38
N HIS A 119 27.80 -9.56 16.86
CA HIS A 119 28.66 -10.67 16.53
C HIS A 119 28.22 -11.91 17.31
N LEU A 120 27.95 -13.00 16.59
CA LEU A 120 27.64 -14.27 17.22
C LEU A 120 28.84 -14.72 18.05
N ASN A 121 28.61 -15.13 19.30
CA ASN A 121 29.66 -15.68 20.15
C ASN A 121 30.27 -16.92 19.43
N PRO A 122 31.58 -16.93 19.14
CA PRO A 122 32.21 -18.00 18.36
C PRO A 122 32.08 -19.37 19.03
N ALA A 123 32.09 -19.43 20.37
CA ALA A 123 31.90 -20.69 21.10
C ALA A 123 30.48 -21.24 20.94
N TYR A 124 29.47 -20.35 20.90
CA TYR A 124 28.10 -20.75 20.63
C TYR A 124 27.96 -21.22 19.17
N ALA A 125 28.54 -20.49 18.21
CA ALA A 125 28.56 -20.87 16.80
C ALA A 125 29.18 -22.26 16.59
N GLU A 126 30.33 -22.54 17.22
CA GLU A 126 30.99 -23.85 17.15
C GLU A 126 30.12 -24.96 17.73
N SER A 127 29.43 -24.71 18.85
CA SER A 127 28.52 -25.68 19.45
C SER A 127 27.33 -26.05 18.54
N VAL A 128 26.81 -25.06 17.81
CA VAL A 128 25.72 -25.22 16.83
C VAL A 128 26.22 -25.99 15.60
N ILE A 129 27.39 -25.64 15.06
CA ILE A 129 28.01 -26.36 13.93
C ILE A 129 28.22 -27.82 14.28
N LYS A 130 28.75 -28.10 15.48
CA LYS A 130 28.96 -29.46 15.99
C LYS A 130 27.66 -30.25 16.12
N HIS A 131 26.57 -29.61 16.54
CA HIS A 131 25.25 -30.25 16.61
C HIS A 131 24.63 -30.51 15.24
N LEU A 132 24.81 -29.61 14.28
CA LEU A 132 24.26 -29.76 12.94
C LEU A 132 24.92 -30.88 12.12
N LYS A 133 26.04 -31.45 12.59
CA LYS A 133 26.80 -32.53 11.92
C LYS A 133 27.09 -32.24 10.43
N ARG A 134 27.17 -30.97 10.06
CA ARG A 134 27.55 -30.55 8.71
C ARG A 134 29.04 -30.23 8.70
N ASN A 135 29.72 -30.56 7.60
CA ASN A 135 31.09 -30.13 7.33
C ASN A 135 31.13 -28.64 6.98
N LEU A 136 30.56 -27.79 7.84
CA LEU A 136 30.71 -26.34 7.73
C LEU A 136 32.12 -26.01 8.23
N THR A 137 33.01 -25.72 7.29
CA THR A 137 34.43 -25.46 7.58
C THR A 137 34.67 -24.03 8.06
N GLN A 138 33.68 -23.14 7.97
CA GLN A 138 33.83 -21.72 8.30
C GLN A 138 32.74 -21.25 9.26
N ILE A 139 33.17 -20.55 10.32
CA ILE A 139 32.28 -19.93 11.33
C ILE A 139 31.40 -18.84 10.69
N GLY A 140 31.83 -18.26 9.56
CA GLY A 140 31.09 -17.25 8.81
C GLY A 140 29.80 -17.73 8.14
N ASP A 141 29.57 -19.04 8.06
CA ASP A 141 28.38 -19.60 7.40
C ASP A 141 27.14 -19.64 8.31
N VAL A 142 27.29 -19.25 9.59
CA VAL A 142 26.21 -19.28 10.58
C VAL A 142 25.73 -17.87 10.87
N ALA A 143 24.50 -17.57 10.46
CA ALA A 143 23.77 -16.37 10.85
C ALA A 143 22.58 -16.75 11.73
N MET A 144 22.36 -15.99 12.80
CA MET A 144 21.14 -16.07 13.59
C MET A 144 20.29 -14.85 13.29
N PHE A 145 19.08 -15.07 12.83
CA PHE A 145 18.11 -14.02 12.55
C PHE A 145 16.91 -14.19 13.48
N GLY A 146 16.56 -13.13 14.20
CA GLY A 146 15.44 -13.10 15.13
C GLY A 146 14.52 -11.93 14.84
N VAL A 147 13.26 -12.21 14.52
CA VAL A 147 12.22 -11.19 14.35
C VAL A 147 11.38 -11.14 15.61
N HIS A 148 11.25 -9.95 16.20
CA HIS A 148 10.42 -9.74 17.37
C HIS A 148 9.71 -8.38 17.34
N TYR A 149 8.53 -8.33 17.95
CA TYR A 149 7.82 -7.08 18.21
C TYR A 149 8.50 -6.34 19.36
N ASN A 150 8.74 -5.05 19.20
CA ASN A 150 9.40 -4.27 20.25
C ASN A 150 8.38 -3.95 21.37
N MET A 151 7.15 -3.64 20.97
CA MET A 151 6.01 -3.44 21.87
C MET A 151 4.74 -3.97 21.20
N LEU A 152 3.79 -4.45 22.02
CA LEU A 152 2.42 -4.78 21.60
C LEU A 152 1.58 -3.49 21.49
N SER A 153 2.04 -2.52 20.69
CA SER A 153 1.27 -1.32 20.40
C SER A 153 0.90 -1.31 18.93
N GLU A 154 -0.40 -1.37 18.68
CA GLU A 154 -0.98 -1.11 17.38
C GLU A 154 -1.29 0.38 17.29
N ARG A 155 -0.67 1.08 16.34
CA ARG A 155 -1.04 2.46 16.06
C ARG A 155 -1.97 2.48 14.86
N VAL A 156 -3.26 2.63 15.12
CA VAL A 156 -4.26 2.87 14.07
C VAL A 156 -4.26 4.36 13.74
N ILE A 157 -3.85 4.71 12.52
CA ILE A 157 -3.95 6.05 11.98
C ILE A 157 -5.14 6.05 11.03
N SER A 158 -6.23 6.71 11.42
CA SER A 158 -7.40 6.91 10.56
C SER A 158 -7.51 8.37 10.17
N TYR A 159 -7.58 8.62 8.86
CA TYR A 159 -7.90 9.92 8.29
C TYR A 159 -9.36 9.88 7.85
N SER A 160 -10.26 10.21 8.78
CA SER A 160 -11.67 10.42 8.46
C SER A 160 -11.80 11.82 7.86
N ALA A 161 -11.98 11.90 6.53
CA ALA A 161 -12.54 13.10 5.92
C ALA A 161 -13.90 13.40 6.60
N TYR A 162 -14.15 14.66 6.98
CA TYR A 162 -15.37 15.10 7.67
C TYR A 162 -16.60 14.31 7.21
N ALA A 163 -17.21 13.52 8.11
CA ALA A 163 -18.36 12.74 7.74
C ALA A 163 -19.51 13.70 7.39
N ILE A 164 -20.43 13.27 6.52
CA ILE A 164 -21.66 14.03 6.25
C ILE A 164 -22.41 14.32 7.57
N ILE A 165 -22.32 13.41 8.53
CA ILE A 165 -22.87 13.56 9.87
C ILE A 165 -22.24 14.75 10.61
N ASP A 166 -20.92 14.94 10.49
CA ASP A 166 -20.22 16.07 11.11
C ASP A 166 -20.62 17.39 10.44
N LEU A 167 -20.84 17.39 9.13
CA LEU A 167 -21.34 18.56 8.39
C LEU A 167 -22.78 18.91 8.80
N ILE A 168 -23.67 17.91 8.90
CA ILE A 168 -25.06 18.10 9.35
C ILE A 168 -25.09 18.57 10.80
N SER A 169 -24.25 17.99 11.66
CA SER A 169 -24.15 18.35 13.08
C SER A 169 -23.67 19.80 13.26
N SER A 170 -22.59 20.18 12.57
CA SER A 170 -22.06 21.55 12.62
C SER A 170 -23.02 22.58 12.04
N THR A 171 -23.62 22.31 10.88
CA THR A 171 -24.58 23.21 10.24
C THR A 171 -25.87 23.32 11.06
N GLY A 172 -26.37 22.19 11.57
CA GLY A 172 -27.56 22.14 12.43
C GLY A 172 -27.36 22.91 13.73
N GLY A 173 -26.17 22.81 14.35
CA GLY A 173 -25.80 23.59 15.52
C GLY A 173 -25.82 25.09 15.26
N ILE A 174 -25.23 25.54 14.14
CA ILE A 174 -25.19 26.96 13.75
C ILE A 174 -26.60 27.50 13.44
N LEU A 175 -27.40 26.75 12.67
CA LEU A 175 -28.77 27.15 12.33
C LEU A 175 -29.65 27.24 13.59
N SER A 176 -29.53 26.29 14.51
CA SER A 176 -30.26 26.32 15.77
C SER A 176 -29.84 27.50 16.65
N LEU A 177 -28.56 27.91 16.61
CA LEU A 177 -28.07 29.04 17.39
C LEU A 177 -28.59 30.38 16.84
N ILE A 178 -28.59 30.55 15.51
CA ILE A 178 -28.96 31.82 14.86
C ILE A 178 -30.48 32.02 14.86
N PHE A 179 -31.23 30.99 14.49
CA PHE A 179 -32.68 31.11 14.32
C PHE A 179 -33.46 30.70 15.57
N GLY A 180 -32.80 30.10 16.58
CA GLY A 180 -33.48 29.50 17.72
C GLY A 180 -34.42 28.35 17.34
N GLY A 181 -34.33 27.88 16.10
CA GLY A 181 -35.27 26.94 15.50
C GLY A 181 -34.60 25.60 15.18
N SER A 182 -35.26 24.51 15.53
CA SER A 182 -34.87 23.16 15.12
C SER A 182 -35.42 22.84 13.72
N PHE A 183 -35.00 21.73 13.12
CA PHE A 183 -35.60 21.23 11.87
C PHE A 183 -37.14 21.13 11.92
N MET A 184 -37.70 20.88 13.12
CA MET A 184 -39.16 20.89 13.32
C MET A 184 -39.80 22.26 13.07
N THR A 185 -39.12 23.36 13.41
CA THR A 185 -39.66 24.72 13.15
C THR A 185 -39.80 25.02 11.66
N VAL A 186 -38.92 24.46 10.82
CA VAL A 186 -39.04 24.57 9.36
C VAL A 186 -40.23 23.75 8.84
N ILE A 187 -40.44 22.54 9.35
CA ILE A 187 -41.59 21.70 9.00
C ILE A 187 -42.90 22.38 9.42
N GLU A 188 -42.96 22.93 10.64
CA GLU A 188 -44.13 23.66 11.13
C GLU A 188 -44.42 24.87 10.24
N PHE A 189 -43.40 25.64 9.86
CA PHE A 189 -43.57 26.79 8.97
C PHE A 189 -44.13 26.38 7.60
N ILE A 190 -43.61 25.32 6.98
CA ILE A 190 -44.10 24.82 5.69
C ILE A 190 -45.56 24.35 5.83
N THR A 191 -45.85 23.58 6.88
CA THR A 191 -47.19 23.05 7.14
C THR A 191 -48.21 24.17 7.34
N PHE A 192 -47.82 25.21 8.08
CA PHE A 192 -48.63 26.40 8.28
C PHE A 192 -48.93 27.13 6.97
N ASN A 193 -47.92 27.34 6.11
CA ASN A 193 -48.10 28.01 4.82
C ASN A 193 -48.99 27.19 3.86
N VAL A 194 -48.82 25.86 3.81
CA VAL A 194 -49.68 24.99 3.01
C VAL A 194 -51.13 25.04 3.48
N TRP A 195 -51.34 25.01 4.80
CA TRP A 195 -52.66 25.16 5.40
C TRP A 195 -53.29 26.51 5.05
N LEU A 196 -52.52 27.61 5.15
CA LEU A 196 -52.97 28.96 4.81
C LEU A 196 -53.34 29.07 3.33
N TYR A 197 -52.51 28.54 2.43
CA TYR A 197 -52.75 28.55 0.99
C TYR A 197 -54.03 27.81 0.62
N ARG A 198 -54.25 26.61 1.18
CA ARG A 198 -55.50 25.87 0.98
C ARG A 198 -56.72 26.68 1.38
N ARG A 199 -56.64 27.45 2.46
CA ARG A 199 -57.78 28.25 2.95
C ARG A 199 -58.06 29.51 2.15
N LEU A 200 -57.06 30.01 1.41
CA LEU A 200 -57.18 31.24 0.62
C LEU A 200 -57.61 30.98 -0.82
N VAL A 201 -57.30 29.79 -1.36
CA VAL A 201 -57.51 29.47 -2.78
C VAL A 201 -58.66 28.48 -3.01
N LEU A 202 -58.97 27.60 -2.04
CA LEU A 202 -60.14 26.71 -2.06
C LEU A 202 -61.25 27.26 -1.16
#